data_AF-A0A7X5KSV7-F1
#
_entry.id   AF-A0A7X5KSV7-F1
#
_cell.length_a   1.000
_cell.length_b   1.000
_cell.length_c   1.000
_cell.angle_alpha   90.00
_cell.angle_beta   90.00
_cell.angle_gamma   90.00
#
_symmetry.space_group_name_H-M   'P 1'
#
loop_
_entity.id
_entity.type
_entity.pdbx_description
1 polymer ?
#
loop_
_entity_poly.entity_id
_entity_poly.type
_entity_poly.pdbx_seq_one_letter_code
_entity_poly.pdbx_strand_id
1 'polypeptide(L)' 'MATTKAQQRAVHKYVKNNYDRVEMAVKKGSKQIIEDIARSVGETRSGYIKKAVQAQIKSDTGKEIEL' A
#
# COMPACT_ATOMS: atom_id res chain seq x y z
N MET A 1 -13.24 13.22 -13.25
CA MET A 1 -12.18 13.34 -14.28
C MET A 1 -11.92 11.95 -14.86
N ALA A 2 -12.14 11.72 -16.15
CA ALA A 2 -11.92 10.42 -16.78
C ALA A 2 -10.43 10.29 -17.16
N THR A 3 -9.70 9.37 -16.54
CA THR A 3 -8.32 9.07 -16.92
C THR A 3 -8.31 8.33 -18.26
N THR A 4 -7.52 8.81 -19.22
CA THR A 4 -7.42 8.15 -20.52
C THR A 4 -6.60 6.86 -20.40
N LYS A 5 -6.83 5.88 -21.29
CA LYS A 5 -6.02 4.63 -21.34
C LYS A 5 -4.52 4.93 -21.48
N ALA A 6 -4.16 6.04 -22.13
CA ALA A 6 -2.78 6.50 -22.25
C ALA A 6 -2.20 6.96 -20.90
N GLN A 7 -2.96 7.74 -20.12
CA GLN A 7 -2.55 8.16 -18.77
C GLN A 7 -2.39 6.95 -17.84
N GLN A 8 -3.28 5.96 -17.91
CA GLN A 8 -3.17 4.73 -17.12
C GLN A 8 -1.86 3.98 -17.44
N ARG A 9 -1.53 3.80 -18.72
CA ARG A 9 -0.28 3.15 -19.16
C ARG A 9 0.97 3.89 -18.66
N ALA A 10 0.97 5.22 -18.70
CA ALA A 10 2.07 6.04 -18.20
C ALA A 10 2.28 5.86 -16.69
N VAL A 11 1.20 5.88 -15.90
CA VAL A 11 1.23 5.62 -14.46
C VAL A 11 1.74 4.21 -14.16
N HIS A 12 1.26 3.20 -14.89
CA HIS A 12 1.73 1.83 -14.71
C HIS A 12 3.23 1.68 -14.99
N LYS A 13 3.75 2.35 -16.04
CA LYS A 13 5.19 2.34 -16.38
C LYS A 13 6.02 3.01 -15.29
N TYR A 14 5.58 4.15 -14.78
CA TYR A 14 6.25 4.85 -13.69
C TYR A 14 6.28 4.03 -12.41
N VAL A 15 5.13 3.47 -12.02
CA VAL A 15 5.03 2.63 -10.80
C VAL A 15 5.93 1.40 -10.92
N LYS A 16 5.97 0.72 -12.07
CA LYS A 16 6.81 -0.46 -12.27
C LYS A 16 8.31 -0.17 -12.20
N ASN A 17 8.73 1.02 -12.64
CA ASN A 17 10.15 1.38 -12.66
C ASN A 17 10.65 1.92 -11.32
N ASN A 18 9.78 2.59 -10.55
CA ASN A 18 10.18 3.29 -9.33
C ASN A 18 9.72 2.60 -8.03
N TYR A 19 8.80 1.63 -8.10
CA TYR A 19 8.27 0.96 -6.91
C TYR A 19 8.26 -0.56 -7.09
N ASP A 20 8.77 -1.25 -6.08
CA ASP A 20 8.58 -2.69 -5.96
C ASP A 20 7.13 -2.99 -5.56
N ARG A 21 6.44 -3.80 -6.37
CA ARG A 21 5.08 -4.25 -6.04
C ARG A 21 5.15 -5.45 -5.10
N VAL A 22 4.62 -5.28 -3.90
CA VAL A 22 4.39 -6.37 -2.96
C VAL A 22 2.95 -6.86 -3.11
N GLU A 23 2.76 -8.04 -3.71
CA GLU A 23 1.46 -8.71 -3.76
C GLU A 23 1.27 -9.54 -2.48
N MET A 24 0.36 -9.12 -1.62
CA MET A 24 0.07 -9.79 -0.35
C MET A 24 -1.18 -10.66 -0.47
N ALA A 25 -1.02 -11.98 -0.39
CA ALA A 25 -2.13 -12.91 -0.29
C ALA A 25 -2.63 -12.98 1.15
N VAL A 26 -3.82 -12.41 1.40
CA VAL A 26 -4.51 -12.53 2.69
C VAL A 26 -5.70 -13.46 2.58
N LYS A 27 -6.04 -14.14 3.69
CA LYS A 27 -7.23 -15.00 3.74
C LYS A 27 -8.49 -14.19 3.42
N LYS A 28 -9.47 -14.82 2.75
CA LYS A 28 -10.76 -14.19 2.47
C LYS A 28 -11.39 -13.70 3.79
N GLY A 29 -11.80 -12.43 3.82
CA GLY A 29 -12.30 -11.74 5.03
C GLY A 29 -11.28 -10.81 5.68
N SER A 30 -9.98 -11.15 5.67
CA SER A 30 -8.95 -10.30 6.29
C SER A 30 -8.78 -8.96 5.59
N LYS A 31 -8.98 -8.91 4.26
CA LYS A 31 -8.98 -7.64 3.51
C LYS A 31 -10.04 -6.68 4.03
N GLN A 32 -11.23 -7.18 4.35
CA GLN A 32 -12.35 -6.38 4.87
C GLN A 32 -11.97 -5.80 6.23
N ILE A 33 -11.44 -6.64 7.12
CA ILE A 33 -11.00 -6.26 8.47
C ILE A 33 -9.94 -5.16 8.40
N ILE A 34 -8.92 -5.31 7.55
CA ILE A 34 -7.87 -4.29 7.38
C ILE A 34 -8.47 -2.99 6.84
N GLU A 35 -9.44 -3.09 5.94
CA GLU A 35 -10.11 -1.91 5.37
C GLU A 35 -10.99 -1.19 6.39
N ASP A 36 -11.71 -1.92 7.25
CA ASP A 36 -12.55 -1.36 8.30
C ASP A 36 -11.70 -0.70 9.41
N ILE A 37 -10.58 -1.32 9.80
CA ILE A 37 -9.62 -0.73 10.73
C ILE A 37 -8.96 0.51 10.10
N ALA A 38 -8.57 0.44 8.84
CA ALA A 38 -7.99 1.60 8.16
C ALA A 38 -9.00 2.76 8.14
N ARG A 39 -10.27 2.49 7.83
CA ARG A 39 -11.34 3.50 7.87
C ARG A 39 -11.56 4.08 9.26
N SER A 40 -11.51 3.26 10.31
CA SER A 40 -11.67 3.76 11.69
C SER A 40 -10.53 4.67 12.13
N VAL A 41 -9.34 4.46 11.58
CA VAL A 41 -8.14 5.31 11.78
C VAL A 41 -8.12 6.51 10.81
N GLY A 42 -9.09 6.61 9.88
CA GLY A 42 -9.13 7.66 8.87
C GLY A 42 -8.09 7.50 7.76
N GLU A 43 -7.53 6.31 7.59
CA GLU A 43 -6.51 5.98 6.61
C GLU A 43 -7.04 5.09 5.48
N THR A 44 -6.35 5.12 4.35
CA THR A 44 -6.58 4.13 3.31
C THR A 44 -5.98 2.79 3.73
N ARG A 45 -6.58 1.68 3.30
CA ARG A 45 -6.02 0.32 3.53
C ARG A 45 -4.53 0.24 3.16
N SER A 46 -4.14 0.88 2.05
CA SER A 46 -2.73 0.90 1.62
C SER A 46 -1.86 1.72 2.57
N GLY A 47 -2.32 2.88 3.03
CA GLY A 47 -1.59 3.70 4.01
C GLY A 47 -1.40 2.96 5.33
N TYR A 48 -2.46 2.30 5.81
CA TYR A 48 -2.42 1.51 7.04
C TYR A 48 -1.41 0.35 6.95
N ILE A 49 -1.40 -0.38 5.83
CA ILE A 49 -0.41 -1.45 5.60
C ILE A 49 1.00 -0.87 5.54
N LYS A 50 1.22 0.22 4.79
CA LYS A 50 2.53 0.87 4.69
C LYS A 50 3.05 1.30 6.05
N LYS A 51 2.23 1.96 6.87
CA LYS A 51 2.60 2.36 8.25
C LYS A 51 2.90 1.17 9.15
N ALA A 52 2.09 0.12 9.10
CA ALA A 52 2.33 -1.09 9.89
C ALA A 52 3.68 -1.73 9.54
N VAL A 53 4.00 -1.82 8.26
CA VAL A 53 5.28 -2.35 7.79
C VAL A 53 6.44 -1.40 8.15
N GLN A 54 6.29 -0.09 7.98
CA GLN A 54 7.30 0.90 8.39
C GLN A 54 7.60 0.82 9.89
N ALA A 55 6.55 0.75 10.73
CA ALA A 55 6.69 0.66 12.18
C ALA A 55 7.36 -0.65 12.61
N GLN A 56 7.03 -1.76 11.96
CA GLN A 56 7.64 -3.06 12.21
C GLN A 56 9.13 -3.06 11.82
N ILE A 57 9.46 -2.58 10.61
CA ILE A 57 10.86 -2.52 10.14
C ILE A 57 11.70 -1.57 11.00
N LYS A 58 11.11 -0.44 11.43
CA LYS A 58 11.78 0.49 12.35
C LYS A 58 12.05 -0.15 13.71
N SER A 59 11.11 -0.94 14.23
CA SER A 59 11.29 -1.69 15.49
C SER A 59 12.35 -2.79 15.35
N ASP A 60 12.32 -3.54 14.26
CA ASP A 60 13.17 -4.72 14.07
C ASP A 60 14.60 -4.36 13.63
N THR A 61 14.76 -3.32 12.81
CA THR A 61 16.03 -3.00 12.13
C THR A 61 16.54 -1.58 12.43
N GLY A 62 15.73 -0.72 13.05
CA GLY A 62 16.06 0.70 13.25
C GLY A 62 16.10 1.53 11.95
N LYS A 63 15.77 0.92 10.80
CA LYS A 63 15.81 1.57 9.49
C LYS A 63 14.45 2.15 9.14
N GLU A 64 14.46 3.39 8.65
CA GLU A 64 13.28 4.04 8.10
C GLU A 64 13.23 3.76 6.60
N ILE A 65 12.13 3.15 6.13
CA ILE A 65 11.92 2.83 4.72
C ILE A 65 10.72 3.63 4.22
N GLU A 66 10.84 4.26 3.07
CA GLU A 66 9.71 4.90 2.39
C GLU A 66 8.92 3.84 1.61
N LEU A 67 7.66 3.62 2.02
CA LEU A 67 6.76 2.62 1.43
C LEU A 67 5.60 3.26 0.68
#